data_AF-X1T996-F1
#
_entry.id   AF-X1T996-F1
#
_cell.length_a   1.000
_cell.length_b   1.000
_cell.length_c   1.000
_cell.angle_alpha   90.00
_cell.angle_beta   90.00
_cell.angle_gamma   90.00
#
_symmetry.space_group_name_H-M   'P 1'
#
loop_
_entity.id
_entity.type
_entity.pdbx_description
1 polymer ?
#
loop_
_entity_poly.entity_id
_entity_poly.type
_entity_poly.pdbx_seq_one_letter_code
_entity_poly.pdbx_strand_id
1 'polypeptide(L)'
;MKSLKSLISFVLVVIFVMSVASFALAQEEVKTITIKAWTIGPDDPSITRKTNLEEAADRLNKYLDAIGANIRVKMDATFCTTKWADFKLSNL
;
A
#
# COMPACT_ATOMS: atom_id res chain seq x y z
N MET A 1 8.18 2.95 53.19
CA MET A 1 7.14 2.43 52.26
C MET A 1 6.72 3.43 51.17
N LYS A 2 6.46 4.72 51.47
CA LYS A 2 6.11 5.74 50.45
C LYS A 2 7.21 5.95 49.40
N SER A 3 8.47 6.07 49.83
CA SER A 3 9.64 6.24 48.93
C SER A 3 9.87 5.04 48.01
N LEU A 4 9.72 3.82 48.53
CA LEU A 4 9.85 2.58 47.74
C LEU A 4 8.76 2.46 46.68
N LYS A 5 7.50 2.79 47.01
CA LYS A 5 6.38 2.82 46.04
C LYS A 5 6.61 3.89 44.96
N SER A 6 7.10 5.06 45.35
CA SER A 6 7.44 6.14 44.40
C SER A 6 8.58 5.74 43.46
N LEU A 7 9.60 5.02 43.95
CA LEU A 7 10.70 4.52 43.15
C LEU A 7 10.24 3.45 42.16
N ILE A 8 9.42 2.49 42.61
CA ILE A 8 8.83 1.46 41.74
C ILE A 8 7.96 2.10 40.65
N SER A 9 7.13 3.07 41.00
CA SER A 9 6.30 3.80 40.04
C SER A 9 7.14 4.54 39.00
N PHE A 10 8.25 5.16 39.41
CA PHE A 10 9.15 5.85 38.49
C PHE A 10 9.84 4.88 37.52
N VAL A 11 10.33 3.73 38.03
CA VAL A 11 10.95 2.69 37.20
C VAL A 11 9.95 2.13 36.18
N LEU A 12 8.69 1.89 36.57
CA LEU A 12 7.65 1.43 35.65
C LEU A 12 7.35 2.45 34.55
N VAL A 13 7.31 3.74 34.87
CA VAL A 13 7.14 4.81 33.88
C VAL A 13 8.32 4.85 32.91
N VAL A 14 9.55 4.72 33.41
CA VAL A 14 10.74 4.70 32.55
C VAL A 14 10.73 3.49 31.62
N ILE A 15 10.40 2.29 32.13
CA ILE A 15 10.27 1.08 31.31
C ILE A 15 9.19 1.26 30.24
N PHE A 16 8.04 1.83 30.61
CA PHE A 16 6.96 2.11 29.67
C PHE A 16 7.41 3.08 28.58
N VAL A 17 8.05 4.20 28.94
CA VAL A 17 8.57 5.18 27.97
C VAL A 17 9.61 4.56 27.04
N MET A 18 10.54 3.76 27.58
CA MET A 18 11.53 3.06 26.75
C MET A 18 10.88 2.06 25.81
N SER A 19 9.87 1.31 26.25
CA SER A 19 9.16 0.36 25.41
C SER A 19 8.43 1.04 24.24
N VAL A 20 7.76 2.18 24.49
CA VAL A 20 7.09 2.96 23.44
C VAL A 20 8.10 3.54 22.45
N ALA A 21 9.24 4.05 22.92
CA ALA A 21 10.31 4.55 22.06
C ALA A 21 10.90 3.46 21.17
N SER A 22 11.13 2.25 21.69
CA SER A 22 11.60 1.12 20.90
C SER A 22 10.62 0.69 19.82
N PHE A 23 9.30 0.71 20.10
CA PHE A 23 8.27 0.41 19.10
C PHE A 23 8.21 1.46 17.98
N ALA A 24 8.36 2.75 18.31
CA ALA A 24 8.38 3.82 17.32
C ALA A 24 9.60 3.73 16.39
N LEU A 25 10.76 3.35 16.93
CA LEU A 25 11.99 3.18 16.13
C LEU A 25 12.00 1.90 15.29
N ALA A 26 11.21 0.89 15.68
CA ALA A 26 11.08 -0.37 14.95
C ALA A 26 10.06 -0.31 13.81
N GLN A 27 9.35 0.80 13.63
CA GLN A 27 8.38 0.96 12.56
C GLN A 27 9.11 1.20 11.22
N GLU A 28 9.42 0.12 10.52
CA GLU A 28 9.97 0.16 9.18
C GLU A 28 8.93 0.74 8.20
N GLU A 29 9.34 1.68 7.34
CA GLU A 29 8.45 2.34 6.39
C GLU A 29 7.79 1.32 5.46
N VAL A 30 6.47 1.43 5.26
CA VAL A 30 5.73 0.51 4.39
C VAL A 30 6.16 0.70 2.95
N LYS A 31 6.82 -0.30 2.38
CA LYS A 31 7.27 -0.26 0.99
C LYS A 31 6.08 -0.31 0.04
N THR A 32 5.94 0.69 -0.83
CA THR A 32 4.89 0.71 -1.85
C THR A 32 5.46 0.36 -3.23
N ILE A 33 4.93 -0.69 -3.87
CA ILE A 33 5.24 -1.05 -5.27
C ILE A 33 4.12 -0.50 -6.16
N THR A 34 4.47 0.36 -7.13
CA THR A 34 3.52 0.81 -8.14
C THR A 34 3.57 -0.11 -9.37
N ILE A 35 2.44 -0.72 -9.71
CA ILE A 35 2.27 -1.50 -10.94
C ILE A 35 1.60 -0.59 -11.97
N LYS A 36 2.24 -0.40 -13.11
CA LYS A 36 1.68 0.36 -14.23
C LYS A 36 1.05 -0.58 -15.24
N ALA A 37 -0.18 -0.31 -15.66
CA ALA A 37 -0.90 -1.11 -16.63
C ALA A 37 -1.59 -0.24 -17.69
N TRP A 38 -1.38 -0.58 -18.96
CA TRP A 38 -2.12 -0.03 -20.09
C TRP A 38 -3.07 -1.09 -20.63
N THR A 39 -4.36 -0.83 -20.47
CA THR A 39 -5.40 -1.71 -21.00
C THR A 39 -6.00 -1.08 -22.26
N ILE A 40 -6.08 -1.86 -23.33
CA ILE A 40 -6.61 -1.40 -24.62
C ILE A 40 -7.77 -2.31 -25.00
N GLY A 41 -8.87 -1.74 -25.49
CA GLY A 41 -9.99 -2.53 -25.99
C GLY A 41 -10.98 -1.69 -26.81
N PRO A 42 -11.72 -2.33 -27.73
CA PRO A 42 -12.51 -1.61 -28.73
C PRO A 42 -13.83 -1.04 -28.20
N ASP A 43 -14.24 -1.41 -26.98
CA ASP A 43 -15.60 -1.26 -26.47
C ASP A 43 -15.65 -1.05 -24.95
N ASP A 44 -16.76 -0.51 -24.46
CA ASP A 44 -17.01 -0.28 -23.03
C ASP A 44 -16.82 -1.52 -22.16
N PRO A 45 -17.27 -2.74 -22.54
CA PRO A 45 -16.96 -3.96 -21.77
C PRO A 45 -15.47 -4.20 -21.53
N SER A 46 -14.59 -3.71 -22.40
CA SER A 46 -13.14 -3.85 -22.21
C SER A 46 -12.59 -3.02 -21.06
N ILE A 47 -13.35 -2.04 -20.50
CA ILE A 47 -12.97 -1.33 -19.27
C ILE A 47 -12.76 -2.28 -18.09
N THR A 48 -13.43 -3.43 -18.11
CA THR A 48 -13.33 -4.45 -17.05
C THR A 48 -11.90 -4.96 -16.86
N ARG A 49 -11.06 -4.91 -17.89
CA ARG A 49 -9.64 -5.27 -17.77
C ARG A 49 -8.92 -4.35 -16.79
N LYS A 50 -9.20 -3.04 -16.85
CA LYS A 50 -8.66 -2.04 -15.93
C LYS A 50 -9.19 -2.26 -14.52
N THR A 51 -10.52 -2.36 -14.38
CA THR A 51 -11.14 -2.47 -13.05
C THR A 51 -10.80 -3.78 -12.36
N ASN A 52 -10.62 -4.88 -13.11
CA ASN A 52 -10.19 -6.16 -12.55
C ASN A 52 -8.76 -6.08 -11.99
N LEU A 53 -7.86 -5.30 -12.61
CA LEU A 53 -6.51 -5.09 -12.09
C LEU A 53 -6.51 -4.24 -10.82
N GLU A 54 -7.34 -3.21 -10.77
CA GLU A 54 -7.56 -2.39 -9.58
C GLU A 54 -8.10 -3.25 -8.43
N GLU A 55 -9.15 -4.05 -8.68
CA GLU A 55 -9.74 -4.92 -7.66
C GLU A 55 -8.77 -6.03 -7.21
N ALA A 56 -7.97 -6.58 -8.12
CA ALA A 56 -6.95 -7.56 -7.78
C ALA A 56 -5.87 -6.95 -6.85
N ALA A 57 -5.46 -5.70 -7.08
CA ALA A 57 -4.53 -5.00 -6.20
C ALA A 57 -5.12 -4.77 -4.81
N ASP A 58 -6.40 -4.40 -4.73
CA ASP A 58 -7.11 -4.24 -3.45
C ASP A 58 -7.20 -5.56 -2.67
N ARG A 59 -7.52 -6.66 -3.37
CA ARG A 59 -7.56 -8.00 -2.76
C ARG A 59 -6.18 -8.43 -2.26
N LEU A 60 -5.13 -8.20 -3.05
CA LEU A 60 -3.76 -8.50 -2.66
C LEU A 60 -3.34 -7.70 -1.42
N ASN A 61 -3.64 -6.40 -1.37
CA ASN A 61 -3.33 -5.57 -0.21
C ASN A 61 -4.02 -6.07 1.07
N LYS A 62 -5.25 -6.59 0.99
CA LYS A 62 -5.93 -7.23 2.13
C LYS A 62 -5.17 -8.46 2.63
N TYR A 63 -4.64 -9.29 1.73
CA TYR A 63 -3.84 -10.45 2.13
C TYR A 63 -2.48 -10.05 2.72
N LEU A 64 -1.80 -9.06 2.13
CA LEU A 64 -0.53 -8.55 2.64
C LEU A 64 -0.68 -7.96 4.04
N ASP A 65 -1.77 -7.25 4.29
CA ASP A 65 -2.11 -6.72 5.60
C ASP A 65 -2.38 -7.84 6.62
N ALA A 66 -3.19 -8.84 6.23
CA ALA A 66 -3.54 -9.96 7.09
C ALA A 66 -2.33 -10.79 7.56
N ILE A 67 -1.25 -10.85 6.76
CA ILE A 67 0.00 -11.55 7.13
C ILE A 67 1.04 -10.63 7.77
N GLY A 68 0.73 -9.35 7.98
CA GLY A 68 1.66 -8.37 8.53
C GLY A 68 2.84 -8.03 7.61
N ALA A 69 2.71 -8.24 6.30
CA ALA A 69 3.77 -7.93 5.36
C ALA A 69 3.97 -6.42 5.27
N ASN A 70 5.22 -5.95 5.35
CA ASN A 70 5.59 -4.54 5.28
C ASN A 70 5.66 -4.00 3.83
N ILE A 71 4.66 -4.34 3.02
CA ILE A 71 4.61 -4.02 1.59
C ILE A 71 3.18 -3.79 1.13
N ARG A 72 2.97 -2.79 0.27
CA ARG A 72 1.68 -2.51 -0.37
C ARG A 72 1.85 -2.35 -1.88
N VAL A 73 0.79 -2.64 -2.62
CA VAL A 73 0.74 -2.48 -4.08
C VAL A 73 -0.19 -1.32 -4.42
N LYS A 74 0.27 -0.43 -5.29
CA LYS A 74 -0.54 0.61 -5.91
C LYS A 74 -0.74 0.26 -7.39
N MET A 75 -1.98 0.15 -7.83
CA MET A 75 -2.30 -0.01 -9.25
C MET A 75 -2.43 1.37 -9.91
N ASP A 76 -1.64 1.59 -10.97
CA ASP A 76 -1.71 2.76 -11.85
C ASP A 76 -2.13 2.25 -13.24
N ALA A 77 -3.44 2.03 -13.40
CA ALA A 77 -4.02 1.45 -14.60
C ALA A 77 -4.75 2.50 -15.43
N THR A 78 -4.59 2.43 -16.74
CA THR A 78 -5.29 3.28 -17.71
C THR A 78 -6.02 2.42 -18.72
N PHE A 79 -7.10 2.96 -19.30
CA PHE A 79 -7.86 2.32 -20.36
C PHE A 79 -7.90 3.21 -21.58
N CYS A 80 -7.68 2.63 -22.75
CA CYS A 80 -7.63 3.32 -24.03
C CYS A 80 -8.47 2.56 -25.06
N THR A 81 -9.32 3.30 -25.78
CA THR A 81 -10.15 2.76 -26.88
C THR A 81 -9.57 3.02 -28.26
N THR A 82 -8.46 3.77 -28.33
CA THR A 82 -7.78 4.11 -29.58
C THR A 82 -7.33 2.85 -30.31
N LYS A 83 -7.65 2.76 -31.60
CA LYS A 83 -7.18 1.66 -32.45
C LYS A 83 -5.78 1.97 -32.93
N TRP A 84 -4.97 0.93 -33.15
CA TRP A 84 -3.63 1.08 -33.71
C TRP A 84 -3.59 1.83 -35.06
N ALA A 85 -4.67 1.77 -35.84
CA ALA A 85 -4.80 2.52 -37.10
C ALA A 85 -4.83 4.04 -36.89
N ASP A 86 -5.35 4.51 -35.77
CA ASP A 86 -5.50 5.94 -35.47
C ASP A 86 -4.15 6.58 -35.09
N PHE A 87 -3.21 5.79 -34.57
CA PHE A 87 -1.83 6.24 -34.27
C PHE A 87 -0.98 6.52 -35.52
N LYS A 88 -1.34 5.98 -36.68
CA LYS A 88 -0.57 6.15 -37.92
C LYS A 88 -0.83 7.48 -38.63
N LEU A 89 -1.93 8.16 -38.31
CA LEU A 89 -2.38 9.40 -38.98
C LEU A 89 -1.94 10.69 -38.28
N SER A 90 -1.46 10.64 -37.04
CA SER A 90 -1.05 11.85 -36.29
C SER A 90 0.42 12.24 -36.48
N ASN A 91 1.19 11.46 -37.24
CA ASN A 91 2.63 11.65 -37.48
C ASN A 91 2.97 11.72 -38.98
N LEU A 92 1.96 11.94 -39.83
CA LEU A 92 2.05 12.23 -41.27
C LEU A 92 1.31 13.55 -41.52
#